data_AF-A0AAW5S7A0-F1
#
_entry.id   AF-A0AAW5S7A0-F1
#
_cell.length_a   1.000
_cell.length_b   1.000
_cell.length_c   1.000
_cell.angle_alpha   90.00
_cell.angle_beta   90.00
_cell.angle_gamma   90.00
#
_symmetry.space_group_name_H-M   'P 1'
#
loop_
_entity.id
_entity.type
_entity.pdbx_description
1 polymer ?
#
loop_
_entity_poly.entity_id
_entity_poly.type
_entity_poly.pdbx_seq_one_letter_code
_entity_poly.pdbx_strand_id
1 'polypeptide(L)'
;MLDLSLMSKTRARAFTTTFAERLYTRNRDPLHLLVEEADVLIPQRAAADTARLLGAMEDLAKRGRSRGIGLTVVTQRPQEVSKSVLELMETVILLRMTGPRSIKAAQDWIRVNAADDDTQASEVIATLPSLETGEAWVWSPAFLRLLTRTRIALFETFDSHATPEPGRARIIPKSRADIDLEKLSAEIAATAQRAKDNDPAALRRTVKSLSLELDAARADQRLLAEKVSDYEQQLAAKDDTIAELRDRIDDLLARPAELPPGMTETLYSAAELINTAITALDSPAAAGPLRAHPPLATVPARPRHVTPSRSSDVPTPAAAPAPAVEVTATGSPPEDVLRFRAGAVRMLESLGRMAPLRLTNAQWGTVAKMKHTSGTWSTYLRELRRAGLLDETPEGTTLSDAGFAYLGGRPAPMTGRELQQHYLKILRAGAGRMLQALISAYPHGLTREEISEQAQIAATSGTFSTYLRELLRNGLVTDRGGVLVAGDILMHGADAGKEGASA
;
A
#
# COMPACT_ATOMS: atom_id res chain seq x y z
N MET A 1 -4.67 -3.24 10.69
CA MET A 1 -5.31 -4.57 10.51
C MET A 1 -6.24 -4.82 11.70
N LEU A 2 -7.49 -5.19 11.45
CA LEU A 2 -8.47 -5.55 12.48
C LEU A 2 -8.58 -7.08 12.50
N ASP A 3 -8.13 -7.72 13.58
CA ASP A 3 -8.14 -9.18 13.69
C ASP A 3 -9.48 -9.68 14.27
N LEU A 4 -10.18 -10.50 13.49
CA LEU A 4 -11.45 -11.12 13.85
C LEU A 4 -11.33 -12.63 14.15
N SER A 5 -10.12 -13.21 14.09
CA SER A 5 -9.87 -14.66 14.15
C SER A 5 -10.36 -15.32 15.46
N LEU A 6 -10.31 -14.58 16.58
CA LEU A 6 -10.78 -15.06 17.89
C LEU A 6 -12.28 -14.80 18.14
N MET A 7 -12.98 -14.20 17.18
CA MET A 7 -14.41 -13.95 17.29
C MET A 7 -15.22 -15.11 16.71
N SER A 8 -16.34 -15.45 17.34
CA SER A 8 -17.33 -16.31 16.69
C SER A 8 -17.88 -15.61 15.44
N LYS A 9 -18.38 -16.38 14.47
CA LYS A 9 -18.98 -15.83 13.24
C LYS A 9 -20.04 -14.77 13.54
N THR A 10 -20.93 -15.01 14.51
CA THR A 10 -21.96 -14.06 14.94
C THR A 10 -21.35 -12.75 15.48
N ARG A 11 -20.29 -12.84 16.29
CA ARG A 11 -19.64 -11.67 16.86
C ARG A 11 -18.87 -10.87 15.80
N ALA A 12 -18.16 -11.57 14.92
CA ALA A 12 -17.48 -10.95 13.77
C ALA A 12 -18.49 -10.20 12.91
N ARG A 13 -19.61 -10.82 12.54
CA ARG A 13 -20.71 -10.18 11.79
C ARG A 13 -21.27 -8.94 12.48
N ALA A 14 -21.57 -9.02 13.78
CA ALA A 14 -22.11 -7.89 14.53
C ALA A 14 -21.11 -6.72 14.63
N PHE A 15 -19.83 -7.03 14.84
CA PHE A 15 -18.76 -6.04 14.81
C PHE A 15 -18.64 -5.39 13.43
N THR A 16 -18.51 -6.19 12.38
CA THR A 16 -18.37 -5.71 11.00
C THR A 16 -19.56 -4.87 10.57
N THR A 17 -20.78 -5.25 10.96
CA THR A 17 -22.00 -4.46 10.69
C THR A 17 -21.85 -3.05 11.24
N THR A 18 -21.54 -2.95 12.53
CA THR A 18 -21.39 -1.66 13.20
C THR A 18 -20.22 -0.87 12.65
N PHE A 19 -19.11 -1.55 12.33
CA PHE A 19 -17.93 -0.95 11.73
C PHE A 19 -18.24 -0.35 10.35
N ALA A 20 -18.88 -1.12 9.46
CA ALA A 20 -19.21 -0.70 8.11
C ALA A 20 -20.13 0.53 8.10
N GLU A 21 -21.21 0.51 8.89
CA GLU A 21 -22.13 1.64 9.03
C GLU A 21 -21.42 2.91 9.53
N ARG A 22 -20.55 2.76 10.54
CA ARG A 22 -19.81 3.89 11.12
C ARG A 22 -18.75 4.43 10.16
N LEU A 23 -18.04 3.54 9.46
CA LEU A 23 -17.06 3.91 8.46
C LEU A 23 -17.72 4.72 7.34
N TYR A 24 -18.80 4.20 6.77
CA TYR A 24 -19.57 4.89 5.72
C TYR A 24 -20.04 6.29 6.17
N THR A 25 -20.53 6.38 7.40
CA THR A 25 -21.07 7.64 7.93
C THR A 25 -19.98 8.70 8.13
N ARG A 26 -18.81 8.29 8.64
CA ARG A 26 -17.77 9.22 9.10
C ARG A 26 -16.66 9.50 8.10
N ASN A 27 -16.29 8.53 7.26
CA ASN A 27 -15.15 8.68 6.37
C ASN A 27 -15.41 9.77 5.31
N ARG A 28 -14.44 10.65 5.10
CA ARG A 28 -14.46 11.67 4.05
C ARG A 28 -13.18 11.69 3.22
N ASP A 29 -12.12 11.04 3.72
CA ASP A 29 -10.81 11.00 3.08
C ASP A 29 -10.63 9.70 2.27
N PRO A 30 -9.68 9.67 1.31
CA PRO A 30 -9.36 8.44 0.60
C PRO A 30 -8.95 7.31 1.55
N LEU A 31 -9.69 6.20 1.51
CA LEU A 31 -9.44 5.02 2.33
C LEU A 31 -9.77 3.76 1.53
N HIS A 32 -8.82 2.81 1.48
CA HIS A 32 -9.03 1.52 0.86
C HIS A 32 -9.32 0.45 1.91
N LEU A 33 -10.49 -0.17 1.82
CA LEU A 33 -10.92 -1.24 2.72
C LEU A 33 -10.68 -2.60 2.07
N LEU A 34 -9.90 -3.45 2.74
CA LEU A 34 -9.70 -4.84 2.36
C LEU A 34 -10.52 -5.76 3.27
N VAL A 35 -11.39 -6.57 2.69
CA VAL A 35 -12.32 -7.46 3.40
C VAL A 35 -11.94 -8.90 3.11
N GLU A 36 -11.29 -9.53 4.08
CA GLU A 36 -11.00 -10.97 4.07
C GLU A 36 -12.25 -11.78 4.41
N GLU A 37 -12.30 -13.03 3.96
CA GLU A 37 -13.40 -13.97 4.17
C GLU A 37 -14.77 -13.39 3.77
N ALA A 38 -14.81 -12.79 2.57
CA ALA A 38 -15.98 -12.05 2.09
C ALA A 38 -17.26 -12.89 2.00
N ASP A 39 -17.18 -14.21 1.87
CA ASP A 39 -18.33 -15.12 1.91
C ASP A 39 -19.01 -15.14 3.29
N VAL A 40 -18.26 -14.87 4.37
CA VAL A 40 -18.81 -14.77 5.72
C VAL A 40 -19.42 -13.39 5.98
N LEU A 41 -18.79 -12.34 5.46
CA LEU A 41 -19.11 -10.94 5.75
C LEU A 41 -20.06 -10.28 4.73
N ILE A 42 -20.10 -10.78 3.51
CA ILE A 42 -20.91 -10.28 2.40
C ILE A 42 -21.65 -11.47 1.74
N PRO A 43 -22.47 -12.23 2.50
CA PRO A 43 -23.06 -13.46 1.99
C PRO A 43 -24.08 -13.20 0.88
N GLN A 44 -24.12 -14.07 -0.14
CA GLN A 44 -25.10 -14.02 -1.24
C GLN A 44 -26.55 -14.16 -0.75
N ARG A 45 -26.76 -14.99 0.28
CA ARG A 45 -28.06 -15.19 0.92
C ARG A 45 -27.98 -14.69 2.34
N ALA A 46 -28.68 -13.61 2.62
CA ALA A 46 -28.83 -13.11 3.97
C ALA A 46 -30.06 -13.73 4.64
N ALA A 47 -29.88 -14.30 5.83
CA ALA A 47 -30.97 -14.57 6.75
C ALA A 47 -31.31 -13.28 7.51
N ALA A 48 -32.42 -13.27 8.26
CA ALA A 48 -32.88 -12.08 8.97
C ALA A 48 -31.80 -11.47 9.90
N ASP A 49 -30.92 -12.30 10.48
CA ASP A 49 -29.82 -11.90 11.35
C ASP A 49 -28.60 -11.33 10.61
N THR A 50 -28.43 -11.63 9.31
CA THR A 50 -27.31 -11.13 8.48
C THR A 50 -27.71 -10.08 7.46
N ALA A 51 -29.01 -9.81 7.28
CA ALA A 51 -29.53 -8.83 6.34
C ALA A 51 -28.95 -7.42 6.58
N ARG A 52 -28.84 -7.01 7.84
CA ARG A 52 -28.27 -5.71 8.20
C ARG A 52 -26.78 -5.59 7.84
N LEU A 53 -26.02 -6.66 8.06
CA LEU A 53 -24.61 -6.72 7.67
C LEU A 53 -24.47 -6.57 6.15
N LEU A 54 -25.22 -7.40 5.41
CA LEU A 54 -25.19 -7.37 3.95
C LEU A 54 -25.53 -5.98 3.43
N GLY A 55 -26.59 -5.35 3.95
CA GLY A 55 -26.97 -3.98 3.57
C GLY A 55 -25.85 -2.96 3.82
N ALA A 56 -25.19 -3.02 4.99
CA ALA A 56 -24.08 -2.13 5.29
C ALA A 56 -22.87 -2.33 4.36
N MET A 57 -22.55 -3.57 4.01
CA MET A 57 -21.46 -3.90 3.08
C MET A 57 -21.80 -3.50 1.64
N GLU A 58 -23.05 -3.67 1.23
CA GLU A 58 -23.53 -3.19 -0.07
C GLU A 58 -23.51 -1.67 -0.16
N ASP A 59 -23.86 -0.94 0.90
CA ASP A 59 -23.73 0.52 0.95
C ASP A 59 -22.27 0.97 0.78
N LEU A 60 -21.32 0.26 1.41
CA LEU A 60 -19.90 0.51 1.21
C LEU A 60 -19.49 0.27 -0.25
N ALA A 61 -19.91 -0.83 -0.86
CA ALA A 61 -19.55 -1.15 -2.25
C ALA A 61 -20.20 -0.18 -3.26
N LYS A 62 -21.52 0.05 -3.15
CA LYS A 62 -22.32 0.83 -4.10
C LYS A 62 -22.09 2.33 -3.96
N ARG A 63 -21.89 2.81 -2.73
CA ARG A 63 -21.92 4.25 -2.41
C ARG A 63 -20.63 4.74 -1.75
N GLY A 64 -19.66 3.86 -1.50
CA GLY A 64 -18.39 4.17 -0.84
C GLY A 64 -17.56 5.23 -1.57
N ARG A 65 -17.62 5.28 -2.90
CA ARG A 65 -16.91 6.29 -3.71
C ARG A 65 -17.21 7.73 -3.27
N SER A 66 -18.48 8.03 -2.97
CA SER A 66 -18.91 9.36 -2.48
C SER A 66 -18.33 9.72 -1.09
N ARG A 67 -17.80 8.72 -0.38
CA ARG A 67 -17.18 8.82 0.94
C ARG A 67 -15.67 8.64 0.90
N GLY A 68 -15.05 8.57 -0.28
CA GLY A 68 -13.62 8.30 -0.44
C GLY A 68 -13.23 6.84 -0.18
N ILE A 69 -14.19 5.91 -0.12
CA ILE A 69 -13.92 4.50 0.22
C ILE A 69 -13.75 3.66 -1.05
N GLY A 70 -12.57 3.08 -1.22
CA GLY A 70 -12.30 1.97 -2.13
C GLY A 70 -12.46 0.62 -1.42
N LEU A 71 -12.78 -0.45 -2.16
CA LEU A 71 -13.06 -1.77 -1.60
C LEU A 71 -12.34 -2.86 -2.37
N THR A 72 -11.70 -3.78 -1.65
CA THR A 72 -11.23 -5.08 -2.16
C THR A 72 -11.84 -6.18 -1.30
N VAL A 73 -12.45 -7.17 -1.96
CA VAL A 73 -13.00 -8.36 -1.31
C VAL A 73 -12.14 -9.57 -1.63
N VAL A 74 -11.84 -10.39 -0.61
CA VAL A 74 -11.01 -11.58 -0.74
C VAL A 74 -11.81 -12.77 -0.19
N THR A 75 -11.89 -13.86 -0.97
CA THR A 75 -12.61 -15.06 -0.59
C THR A 75 -12.12 -16.28 -1.37
N GLN A 76 -12.29 -17.47 -0.77
CA GLN A 76 -12.07 -18.75 -1.43
C GLN A 76 -13.35 -19.28 -2.14
N ARG A 77 -14.51 -18.66 -1.85
CA ARG A 77 -15.84 -19.13 -2.24
C ARG A 77 -16.65 -18.00 -2.89
N PRO A 78 -16.25 -17.49 -4.07
CA PRO A 78 -16.93 -16.36 -4.71
C PRO A 78 -18.41 -16.61 -4.98
N GLN A 79 -18.83 -17.87 -5.21
CA GLN A 79 -20.23 -18.25 -5.37
C GLN A 79 -21.11 -18.02 -4.13
N GLU A 80 -20.51 -17.85 -2.95
CA GLU A 80 -21.20 -17.56 -1.69
C GLU A 80 -21.22 -16.06 -1.35
N VAL A 81 -20.57 -15.21 -2.14
CA VAL A 81 -20.52 -13.75 -1.97
C VAL A 81 -21.64 -13.06 -2.73
N SER A 82 -22.12 -11.93 -2.22
CA SER A 82 -23.14 -11.12 -2.88
C SER A 82 -22.74 -10.68 -4.29
N LYS A 83 -23.50 -11.14 -5.29
CA LYS A 83 -23.39 -10.75 -6.70
C LYS A 83 -23.52 -9.24 -6.88
N SER A 84 -24.36 -8.58 -6.09
CA SER A 84 -24.54 -7.13 -6.14
C SER A 84 -23.26 -6.37 -5.79
N VAL A 85 -22.33 -7.00 -5.05
CA VAL A 85 -21.01 -6.47 -4.73
C VAL A 85 -19.98 -6.93 -5.76
N LEU A 86 -19.97 -8.21 -6.12
CA LEU A 86 -19.02 -8.75 -7.10
C LEU A 86 -19.12 -8.09 -8.48
N GLU A 87 -20.33 -7.76 -8.94
CA GLU A 87 -20.58 -7.08 -10.21
C GLU A 87 -20.00 -5.65 -10.25
N LEU A 88 -19.71 -5.05 -9.09
CA LEU A 88 -19.10 -3.71 -8.98
C LEU A 88 -17.57 -3.75 -8.95
N MET A 89 -16.96 -4.93 -8.85
CA MET A 89 -15.52 -5.05 -8.79
C MET A 89 -14.94 -4.81 -10.18
N GLU A 90 -14.14 -3.75 -10.34
CA GLU A 90 -13.52 -3.40 -11.64
C GLU A 90 -12.28 -4.22 -11.97
N THR A 91 -11.66 -4.81 -10.95
CA THR A 91 -10.43 -5.60 -11.06
C THR A 91 -10.58 -6.89 -10.29
N VAL A 92 -10.27 -8.01 -10.93
CA VAL A 92 -10.30 -9.34 -10.33
C VAL A 92 -8.92 -9.97 -10.43
N ILE A 93 -8.47 -10.54 -9.31
CA ILE A 93 -7.23 -11.31 -9.20
C ILE A 93 -7.65 -12.76 -8.92
N LEU A 94 -7.47 -13.62 -9.90
CA LEU A 94 -7.86 -15.03 -9.84
C LEU A 94 -6.62 -15.89 -9.62
N LEU A 95 -6.49 -16.44 -8.41
CA LEU A 95 -5.49 -17.45 -8.09
C LEU A 95 -6.00 -18.84 -8.50
N ARG A 96 -5.27 -19.91 -8.16
CA ARG A 96 -5.72 -21.28 -8.40
C ARG A 96 -7.12 -21.54 -7.83
N MET A 97 -8.03 -22.02 -8.68
CA MET A 97 -9.39 -22.42 -8.31
C MET A 97 -9.70 -23.80 -8.87
N THR A 98 -10.11 -24.74 -8.01
CA THR A 98 -10.43 -26.12 -8.42
C THR A 98 -11.91 -26.46 -8.30
N GLY A 99 -12.67 -25.71 -7.49
CA GLY A 99 -14.09 -25.95 -7.27
C GLY A 99 -14.94 -25.56 -8.50
N PRO A 100 -15.77 -26.46 -9.06
CA PRO A 100 -16.57 -26.16 -10.25
C PRO A 100 -17.49 -24.94 -10.09
N ARG A 101 -18.09 -24.77 -8.90
CA ARG A 101 -18.95 -23.62 -8.61
C ARG A 101 -18.17 -22.31 -8.52
N SER A 102 -16.95 -22.36 -7.98
CA SER A 102 -16.09 -21.19 -7.87
C SER A 102 -15.59 -20.76 -9.25
N ILE A 103 -15.18 -21.72 -10.08
CA ILE A 103 -14.80 -21.48 -11.48
C ILE A 103 -15.99 -20.90 -12.25
N LYS A 104 -17.19 -21.46 -12.08
CA LYS A 104 -18.40 -20.92 -12.71
C LYS A 104 -18.69 -19.47 -12.29
N ALA A 105 -18.54 -19.14 -11.01
CA ALA A 105 -18.73 -17.76 -10.55
C ALA A 105 -17.71 -16.78 -11.16
N ALA A 106 -16.45 -17.20 -11.30
CA ALA A 106 -15.43 -16.42 -12.01
C ALA A 106 -15.78 -16.27 -13.51
N GLN A 107 -16.23 -17.35 -14.15
CA GLN A 107 -16.65 -17.37 -15.54
C GLN A 107 -17.82 -16.42 -15.82
N ASP A 108 -18.83 -16.41 -14.95
CA ASP A 108 -19.98 -15.52 -15.07
C ASP A 108 -19.55 -14.04 -15.05
N TRP A 109 -18.59 -13.66 -14.21
CA TRP A 109 -18.03 -12.30 -14.18
C TRP A 109 -17.17 -12.00 -15.41
N ILE A 110 -16.32 -12.95 -15.81
CA ILE A 110 -15.39 -12.83 -16.94
C ILE A 110 -16.14 -12.59 -18.25
N ARG A 111 -17.18 -13.38 -18.54
CA ARG A 111 -17.91 -13.33 -19.82
C ARG A 111 -18.55 -11.98 -20.09
N VAL A 112 -19.02 -11.29 -19.03
CA VAL A 112 -19.62 -9.96 -19.15
C VAL A 112 -18.58 -8.90 -19.53
N ASN A 113 -17.30 -9.16 -19.24
CA ASN A 113 -16.21 -8.21 -19.38
C ASN A 113 -15.21 -8.59 -20.49
N ALA A 114 -15.40 -9.73 -21.15
CA ALA A 114 -14.59 -10.15 -22.29
C ALA A 114 -14.99 -9.35 -23.55
N ALA A 115 -14.02 -9.12 -24.44
CA ALA A 115 -14.31 -8.64 -25.78
C ALA A 115 -15.07 -9.72 -26.58
N ASP A 116 -15.66 -9.37 -27.73
CA ASP A 116 -16.47 -10.27 -28.56
C ASP A 116 -15.78 -11.61 -28.93
N ASP A 117 -14.45 -11.67 -28.84
CA ASP A 117 -13.67 -12.90 -28.97
C ASP A 117 -13.51 -13.61 -27.61
N ASP A 118 -14.37 -14.60 -27.37
CA ASP A 118 -14.49 -15.39 -26.12
C ASP A 118 -13.28 -16.33 -25.86
N THR A 119 -12.23 -16.24 -26.69
CA THR A 119 -11.00 -17.05 -26.64
C THR A 119 -10.19 -16.79 -25.36
N GLN A 120 -9.97 -15.52 -25.02
CA GLN A 120 -9.21 -15.13 -23.82
C GLN A 120 -9.93 -15.56 -22.52
N ALA A 121 -11.25 -15.39 -22.48
CA ALA A 121 -12.07 -15.85 -21.36
C ALA A 121 -11.97 -17.37 -21.17
N SER A 122 -12.01 -18.11 -22.28
CA SER A 122 -11.89 -19.57 -22.27
C SER A 122 -10.52 -20.04 -21.79
N GLU A 123 -9.44 -19.38 -22.19
CA GLU A 123 -8.08 -19.68 -21.73
C GLU A 123 -7.92 -19.45 -20.22
N VAL A 124 -8.39 -18.30 -19.71
CA VAL A 124 -8.34 -17.99 -18.28
C VAL A 124 -9.02 -19.10 -17.50
N ILE A 125 -10.27 -19.44 -17.84
CA ILE A 125 -11.06 -20.45 -17.14
C ILE A 125 -10.44 -21.84 -17.22
N ALA A 126 -9.91 -22.23 -18.38
CA ALA A 126 -9.27 -23.53 -18.56
C ALA A 126 -7.99 -23.68 -17.72
N THR A 127 -7.26 -22.59 -17.48
CA THR A 127 -5.98 -22.61 -16.77
C THR A 127 -6.11 -22.43 -15.25
N LEU A 128 -7.23 -21.91 -14.73
CA LEU A 128 -7.45 -21.69 -13.28
C LEU A 128 -7.12 -22.91 -12.38
N PRO A 129 -7.48 -24.17 -12.73
CA PRO A 129 -7.18 -25.32 -11.89
C PRO A 129 -5.68 -25.67 -11.83
N SER A 130 -4.93 -25.30 -12.87
CA SER A 130 -3.50 -25.65 -13.05
C SER A 130 -2.52 -24.62 -12.53
N LEU A 131 -2.98 -23.44 -12.07
CA LEU A 131 -2.11 -22.38 -11.56
C LEU A 131 -1.30 -22.86 -10.34
N GLU A 132 -0.02 -22.48 -10.28
CA GLU A 132 0.80 -22.76 -9.10
C GLU A 132 0.47 -21.82 -7.93
N THR A 133 0.92 -22.18 -6.72
CA THR A 133 0.84 -21.26 -5.57
C THR A 133 1.64 -19.98 -5.86
N GLY A 134 0.98 -18.84 -5.74
CA GLY A 134 1.56 -17.53 -6.07
C GLY A 134 1.34 -17.11 -7.53
N GLU A 135 0.81 -17.96 -8.40
CA GLU A 135 0.37 -17.54 -9.73
C GLU A 135 -1.07 -17.04 -9.72
N ALA A 136 -1.33 -15.99 -10.51
CA ALA A 136 -2.64 -15.42 -10.65
C ALA A 136 -2.88 -14.86 -12.06
N TRP A 137 -4.13 -14.90 -12.49
CA TRP A 137 -4.62 -14.03 -13.55
C TRP A 137 -5.09 -12.72 -12.94
N VAL A 138 -4.61 -11.59 -13.47
CA VAL A 138 -5.10 -10.26 -13.13
C VAL A 138 -5.90 -9.76 -14.32
N TRP A 139 -7.18 -9.46 -14.09
CA TRP A 139 -8.08 -8.93 -15.10
C TRP A 139 -8.67 -7.60 -14.62
N SER A 140 -8.39 -6.54 -15.36
CA SER A 140 -8.94 -5.20 -15.14
C SER A 140 -9.25 -4.57 -16.50
N PRO A 141 -10.45 -4.78 -17.06
CA PRO A 141 -10.75 -4.42 -18.45
C PRO A 141 -10.93 -2.92 -18.63
N ALA A 142 -11.56 -2.24 -17.67
CA ALA A 142 -11.83 -0.80 -17.75
C ALA A 142 -10.72 0.06 -17.13
N PHE A 143 -10.31 -0.27 -15.89
CA PHE A 143 -9.42 0.58 -15.10
C PHE A 143 -7.95 0.49 -15.56
N LEU A 144 -7.35 -0.70 -15.55
CA LEU A 144 -5.96 -0.89 -15.99
C LEU A 144 -5.82 -1.35 -17.44
N ARG A 145 -6.94 -1.72 -18.10
CA ARG A 145 -7.01 -2.27 -19.46
C ARG A 145 -6.04 -3.42 -19.68
N LEU A 146 -6.02 -4.36 -18.74
CA LEU A 146 -5.09 -5.48 -18.76
C LEU A 146 -5.78 -6.80 -18.45
N LEU A 147 -5.28 -7.83 -19.13
CA LEU A 147 -5.45 -9.23 -18.80
C LEU A 147 -4.05 -9.85 -18.85
N THR A 148 -3.53 -10.26 -17.70
CA THR A 148 -2.18 -10.85 -17.63
C THR A 148 -2.11 -11.97 -16.62
N ARG A 149 -1.33 -12.99 -16.95
CA ARG A 149 -0.92 -14.04 -16.00
C ARG A 149 0.40 -13.61 -15.37
N THR A 150 0.45 -13.57 -14.05
CA THR A 150 1.64 -13.10 -13.32
C THR A 150 1.88 -13.93 -12.07
N ARG A 151 3.09 -13.84 -11.53
CA ARG A 151 3.47 -14.44 -10.26
C ARG A 151 3.52 -13.35 -9.18
N ILE A 152 2.62 -13.46 -8.21
CA ILE A 152 2.58 -12.62 -7.03
C ILE A 152 3.78 -12.98 -6.15
N ALA A 153 4.55 -11.97 -5.77
CA ALA A 153 5.67 -12.15 -4.85
C ALA A 153 5.16 -12.74 -3.52
N LEU A 154 5.77 -13.84 -3.10
CA LEU A 154 5.51 -14.42 -1.78
C LEU A 154 6.23 -13.59 -0.70
N PHE A 155 5.75 -13.70 0.53
CA PHE A 155 6.38 -13.07 1.67
C PHE A 155 7.83 -13.52 1.81
N GLU A 156 8.75 -12.55 1.94
CA GLU A 156 10.14 -12.82 2.31
C GLU A 156 10.33 -12.82 3.84
N THR A 157 9.38 -12.22 4.56
CA THR A 157 9.35 -12.13 6.02
C THR A 157 8.53 -13.26 6.65
N PHE A 158 8.60 -13.40 7.97
CA PHE A 158 7.80 -14.37 8.72
C PHE A 158 6.30 -14.24 8.40
N ASP A 159 5.72 -15.31 7.86
CA ASP A 159 4.28 -15.43 7.62
C ASP A 159 3.58 -16.06 8.83
N SER A 160 2.87 -15.23 9.59
CA SER A 160 2.08 -15.67 10.74
C SER A 160 0.86 -16.52 10.38
N HIS A 161 0.47 -16.52 9.11
CA HIS A 161 -0.67 -17.26 8.54
C HIS A 161 -0.25 -18.53 7.79
N ALA A 162 1.06 -18.80 7.66
CA ALA A 162 1.56 -20.01 7.03
C ALA A 162 0.95 -21.23 7.73
N THR A 163 0.21 -22.03 6.96
CA THR A 163 -0.33 -23.30 7.47
C THR A 163 0.86 -24.23 7.71
N PRO A 164 1.07 -24.73 8.95
CA PRO A 164 2.15 -25.67 9.21
C PRO A 164 1.96 -26.90 8.33
N GLU A 165 3.00 -27.28 7.59
CA GLU A 165 2.99 -28.54 6.84
C GLU A 165 2.78 -29.71 7.82
N PRO A 166 2.03 -30.76 7.43
CA PRO A 166 1.90 -31.96 8.25
C PRO A 166 3.28 -32.47 8.73
N GLY A 167 3.49 -32.51 10.05
CA GLY A 167 4.76 -32.91 10.66
C GLY A 167 5.72 -31.77 11.03
N ARG A 168 5.41 -30.51 10.72
CA ARG A 168 6.19 -29.35 11.18
C ARG A 168 5.51 -28.60 12.33
N ALA A 169 6.29 -28.24 13.35
CA ALA A 169 5.83 -27.42 14.45
C ALA A 169 5.63 -25.96 14.00
N ARG A 170 4.56 -25.32 14.49
CA ARG A 170 4.30 -23.90 14.22
C ARG A 170 5.46 -23.05 14.77
N ILE A 171 6.14 -22.32 13.90
CA ILE A 171 7.18 -21.37 14.28
C ILE A 171 6.48 -20.18 14.95
N ILE A 172 6.77 -19.94 16.23
CA ILE A 172 6.30 -18.76 16.96
C ILE A 172 7.53 -17.85 17.15
N PRO A 173 7.59 -16.68 16.50
CA PRO A 173 8.70 -15.76 16.67
C PRO A 173 8.76 -15.31 18.13
N LYS A 174 9.88 -15.59 18.81
CA LYS A 174 10.09 -15.24 20.23
C LYS A 174 10.55 -13.79 20.40
N SER A 175 11.04 -13.14 19.35
CA SER A 175 11.43 -11.74 19.30
C SER A 175 11.01 -11.12 17.96
N ARG A 176 10.86 -9.80 17.92
CA ARG A 176 10.83 -9.07 16.65
C ARG A 176 12.20 -9.28 16.00
N ALA A 177 12.22 -9.59 14.70
CA ALA A 177 13.48 -9.62 13.96
C ALA A 177 14.13 -8.23 14.06
N ASP A 178 15.44 -8.19 14.30
CA ASP A 178 16.18 -6.95 14.22
C ASP A 178 16.04 -6.41 12.80
N ILE A 179 15.62 -5.15 12.68
CA ILE A 179 15.45 -4.51 11.38
C ILE A 179 16.85 -4.27 10.85
N ASP A 180 17.21 -5.00 9.80
CA ASP A 180 18.43 -4.75 9.04
C ASP A 180 18.25 -3.44 8.24
N LEU A 181 18.63 -2.32 8.88
CA LEU A 181 18.54 -0.98 8.31
C LEU A 181 19.43 -0.82 7.07
N GLU A 182 20.53 -1.57 6.98
CA GLU A 182 21.42 -1.55 5.81
C GLU A 182 20.73 -2.20 4.61
N LYS A 183 20.14 -3.39 4.79
CA LYS A 183 19.35 -4.04 3.74
C LYS A 183 18.15 -3.19 3.33
N LEU A 184 17.39 -2.65 4.30
CA LEU A 184 16.21 -1.84 4.01
C LEU A 184 16.56 -0.54 3.28
N SER A 185 17.65 0.12 3.68
CA SER A 185 18.14 1.34 3.02
C SER A 185 18.63 1.04 1.60
N ALA A 186 19.30 -0.09 1.37
CA ALA A 186 19.69 -0.55 0.05
C ALA A 186 18.49 -0.84 -0.86
N GLU A 187 17.44 -1.49 -0.34
CA GLU A 187 16.20 -1.76 -1.09
C GLU A 187 15.42 -0.49 -1.42
N ILE A 188 15.32 0.46 -0.47
CA ILE A 188 14.72 1.78 -0.69
C ILE A 188 15.52 2.54 -1.76
N ALA A 189 16.85 2.55 -1.67
CA ALA A 189 17.72 3.18 -2.66
C ALA A 189 17.56 2.55 -4.04
N ALA A 190 17.52 1.22 -4.14
CA ALA A 190 17.31 0.50 -5.39
C ALA A 190 15.92 0.76 -5.99
N THR A 191 14.89 0.93 -5.16
CA THR A 191 13.53 1.25 -5.61
C THR A 191 13.44 2.71 -6.07
N ALA A 192 14.06 3.63 -5.35
CA ALA A 192 14.16 5.04 -5.75
C ALA A 192 14.95 5.18 -7.06
N GLN A 193 16.00 4.39 -7.25
CA GLN A 193 16.77 4.38 -8.50
C GLN A 193 15.92 3.84 -9.65
N ARG A 194 15.24 2.69 -9.48
CA ARG A 194 14.29 2.15 -10.47
C ARG A 194 13.18 3.13 -10.83
N ALA A 195 12.69 3.93 -9.87
CA ALA A 195 11.70 4.97 -10.13
C ALA A 195 12.26 6.14 -10.93
N LYS A 196 13.52 6.54 -10.70
CA LYS A 196 14.22 7.56 -11.51
C LYS A 196 14.49 7.05 -12.92
N ASP A 197 14.94 5.80 -13.06
CA ASP A 197 15.25 5.19 -14.35
C ASP A 197 13.98 5.02 -15.21
N ASN A 198 12.83 4.80 -14.57
CA ASN A 198 11.52 4.69 -15.22
C ASN A 198 10.72 6.01 -15.22
N ASP A 199 11.34 7.15 -14.91
CA ASP A 199 10.64 8.44 -14.97
C ASP A 199 10.20 8.72 -16.43
N PRO A 200 8.87 8.78 -16.71
CA PRO A 200 8.36 9.00 -18.05
C PRO A 200 8.83 10.33 -18.65
N ALA A 201 9.07 11.36 -17.82
CA ALA A 201 9.54 12.65 -18.31
C ALA A 201 11.00 12.59 -18.76
N ALA A 202 11.89 11.96 -17.97
CA ALA A 202 13.28 11.74 -18.34
C ALA A 202 13.39 10.87 -19.60
N LEU A 203 12.68 9.74 -19.66
CA LEU A 203 12.67 8.86 -20.83
C LEU A 203 12.17 9.56 -22.10
N ARG A 204 11.11 10.37 -22.01
CA ARG A 204 10.64 11.18 -23.15
C ARG A 204 11.66 12.20 -23.64
N ARG A 205 12.45 12.81 -22.73
CA ARG A 205 13.54 13.73 -23.11
C ARG A 205 14.64 12.98 -23.86
N THR A 206 15.05 11.81 -23.36
CA THR A 206 16.07 10.97 -24.00
C THR A 206 15.60 10.44 -25.36
N VAL A 207 14.36 9.98 -25.46
CA VAL A 207 13.78 9.54 -26.74
C VAL A 207 13.76 10.70 -27.74
N LYS A 208 13.42 11.92 -27.27
CA LYS A 208 13.45 13.11 -28.12
C LYS A 208 14.87 13.47 -28.57
N SER A 209 15.87 13.43 -27.69
CA SER A 209 17.26 13.72 -28.06
C SER A 209 17.82 12.68 -29.02
N LEU A 210 17.61 11.39 -28.74
CA LEU A 210 18.02 10.30 -29.63
C LEU A 210 17.31 10.35 -30.98
N SER A 211 16.03 10.73 -31.02
CA SER A 211 15.32 10.94 -32.29
C SER A 211 15.95 12.07 -33.11
N LEU A 212 16.31 13.19 -32.47
CA LEU A 212 16.97 14.30 -33.15
C LEU A 212 18.38 13.91 -33.65
N GLU A 213 19.15 13.16 -32.85
CA GLU A 213 20.45 12.64 -33.26
C GLU A 213 20.32 11.66 -34.44
N LEU A 214 19.32 10.78 -34.41
CA LEU A 214 19.06 9.83 -35.49
C LEU A 214 18.65 10.55 -36.78
N ASP A 215 17.81 11.58 -36.69
CA ASP A 215 17.40 12.37 -37.83
C ASP A 215 18.57 13.16 -38.44
N ALA A 216 19.45 13.71 -37.59
CA ALA A 216 20.69 14.35 -38.03
C ALA A 216 21.63 13.35 -38.73
N ALA A 217 21.87 12.18 -38.12
CA ALA A 217 22.71 11.13 -38.72
C ALA A 217 22.13 10.63 -40.06
N ARG A 218 20.80 10.52 -40.18
CA ARG A 218 20.12 10.18 -41.44
C ARG A 218 20.24 11.27 -42.50
N ALA A 219 20.28 12.54 -42.10
CA ALA A 219 20.51 13.66 -43.02
C ALA A 219 21.95 13.64 -43.54
N ASP A 220 22.93 13.42 -42.66
CA ASP A 220 24.34 13.28 -43.03
C ASP A 220 24.56 12.09 -43.96
N GLN A 221 23.92 10.96 -43.70
CA GLN A 221 23.97 9.79 -44.57
C GLN A 221 23.42 10.08 -45.97
N ARG A 222 22.34 10.86 -46.07
CA ARG A 222 21.79 11.29 -47.37
C ARG A 222 22.74 12.19 -48.13
N LEU A 223 23.32 13.19 -47.45
CA LEU A 223 24.30 14.09 -48.06
C LEU A 223 25.53 13.32 -48.55
N LEU A 224 25.99 12.33 -47.78
CA LEU A 224 27.10 11.48 -48.19
C LEU A 224 26.74 10.63 -49.41
N ALA A 225 25.53 10.06 -49.46
CA ALA A 225 25.06 9.28 -50.60
C ALA A 225 24.96 10.13 -51.88
N GLU A 226 24.49 11.38 -51.77
CA GLU A 226 24.45 12.32 -52.89
C GLU A 226 25.85 12.62 -53.42
N LYS A 227 26.81 12.90 -52.52
CA LYS A 227 28.23 13.10 -52.90
C LYS A 227 28.85 11.87 -53.56
N VAL A 228 28.54 10.68 -53.07
CA VAL A 228 29.03 9.42 -53.67
C VAL A 228 28.50 9.29 -55.10
N SER A 229 27.21 9.54 -55.31
CA SER A 229 26.62 9.50 -56.66
C SER A 229 27.25 10.54 -57.60
N ASP A 230 27.51 11.74 -57.10
CA ASP A 230 28.18 12.81 -57.85
C ASP A 230 29.61 12.42 -58.25
N TYR A 231 30.35 11.79 -57.33
CA TYR A 231 31.69 11.26 -57.62
C TYR A 231 31.67 10.08 -58.59
N GLU A 232 30.68 9.19 -58.52
CA GLU A 232 30.51 8.10 -59.48
C GLU A 232 30.26 8.63 -60.89
N GLN A 233 29.43 9.67 -61.05
CA GLN A 233 29.20 10.32 -62.34
C GLN A 233 30.47 10.99 -62.88
N GLN A 234 31.23 11.69 -62.02
CA GLN A 234 32.50 12.29 -62.41
C GLN A 234 33.54 11.24 -62.83
N LEU A 235 33.56 10.08 -62.18
CA LEU A 235 34.45 8.98 -62.53
C LEU A 235 34.07 8.38 -63.88
N ALA A 236 32.78 8.13 -64.12
CA ALA A 236 32.29 7.64 -65.42
C ALA A 236 32.64 8.61 -66.57
N ALA A 237 32.42 9.92 -66.38
CA ALA A 237 32.79 10.93 -67.38
C ALA A 237 34.31 10.98 -67.65
N LYS A 238 35.14 10.76 -66.62
CA LYS A 238 36.58 10.64 -66.78
C LYS A 238 36.96 9.37 -67.53
N ASP A 239 36.30 8.24 -67.26
CA ASP A 239 36.54 6.99 -67.98
C ASP A 239 36.20 7.12 -69.47
N ASP A 240 35.09 7.79 -69.81
CA ASP A 240 34.72 8.13 -71.19
C ASP A 240 35.77 9.01 -71.86
N THR A 241 36.29 10.02 -71.14
CA THR A 241 37.36 10.90 -71.64
C THR A 241 38.65 10.12 -71.88
N ILE A 242 38.99 9.19 -70.98
CA ILE A 242 40.17 8.32 -71.13
C ILE A 242 40.00 7.41 -72.34
N ALA A 243 38.79 6.87 -72.57
CA ALA A 243 38.50 6.06 -73.75
C ALA A 243 38.65 6.88 -75.04
N GLU A 244 38.09 8.09 -75.11
CA GLU A 244 38.26 8.99 -76.26
C GLU A 244 39.73 9.34 -76.52
N LEU A 245 40.48 9.65 -75.47
CA LEU A 245 41.91 9.95 -75.60
C LEU A 245 42.71 8.73 -76.08
N ARG A 246 42.36 7.51 -75.63
CA ARG A 246 42.97 6.27 -76.11
C ARG A 246 42.66 6.05 -77.59
N ASP A 247 41.40 6.17 -78.01
CA ASP A 247 41.00 6.06 -79.41
C ASP A 247 41.73 7.08 -80.29
N ARG A 248 41.92 8.30 -79.78
CA ARG A 248 42.64 9.36 -80.49
C ARG A 248 44.14 9.12 -80.57
N ILE A 249 44.74 8.53 -79.53
CA ILE A 249 46.13 8.07 -79.56
C ILE A 249 46.26 6.94 -80.58
N ASP A 250 45.35 5.98 -80.59
CA ASP A 250 45.35 4.86 -81.53
C ASP A 250 45.16 5.34 -82.98
N ASP A 251 44.28 6.32 -83.26
CA ASP A 251 44.15 6.95 -84.58
C ASP A 251 45.45 7.64 -85.02
N LEU A 252 46.09 8.39 -84.11
CA LEU A 252 47.37 9.05 -84.39
C LEU A 252 48.50 8.06 -84.65
N LEU A 253 48.52 6.93 -83.95
CA LEU A 253 49.52 5.86 -84.14
C LEU A 253 49.24 5.02 -85.40
N ALA A 254 47.97 4.88 -85.81
CA ALA A 254 47.57 4.14 -87.00
C ALA A 254 47.73 4.93 -88.30
N ARG A 255 47.93 6.25 -88.24
CA ARG A 255 48.29 7.06 -89.41
C ARG A 255 49.67 6.64 -89.93
N PRO A 256 49.78 6.11 -91.16
CA PRO A 256 51.07 5.87 -91.76
C PRO A 256 51.79 7.21 -91.90
N ALA A 257 53.03 7.28 -91.43
CA ALA A 257 53.90 8.42 -91.68
C ALA A 257 54.18 8.51 -93.18
N GLU A 258 53.32 9.18 -93.94
CA GLU A 258 53.68 9.71 -95.25
C GLU A 258 54.63 10.90 -95.02
N LEU A 259 55.87 10.57 -94.66
CA LEU A 259 56.99 11.47 -94.86
C LEU A 259 57.18 11.56 -96.39
N PRO A 260 56.99 12.74 -97.00
CA PRO A 260 57.27 12.89 -98.42
C PRO A 260 58.75 12.52 -98.67
N PRO A 261 59.06 11.76 -99.73
CA PRO A 261 60.44 11.42 -100.06
C PRO A 261 61.26 12.71 -100.20
N GLY A 262 62.26 12.90 -99.31
CA GLY A 262 63.11 14.10 -99.20
C GLY A 262 63.02 14.85 -97.86
N MET A 263 62.04 14.56 -96.99
CA MET A 263 61.92 15.20 -95.66
C MET A 263 63.01 14.73 -94.68
N THR A 264 63.46 13.49 -94.81
CA THR A 264 64.60 12.96 -94.04
C THR A 264 65.91 13.65 -94.40
N GLU A 265 66.14 13.99 -95.67
CA GLU A 265 67.33 14.77 -96.10
C GLU A 265 67.31 16.20 -95.53
N THR A 266 66.14 16.85 -95.51
CA THR A 266 66.00 18.20 -94.91
C THR A 266 66.14 18.20 -93.39
N LEU A 267 65.67 17.15 -92.71
CA LEU A 267 65.88 16.97 -91.26
C LEU A 267 67.34 16.62 -90.91
N TYR A 268 68.03 15.84 -91.75
CA TYR A 268 69.47 15.59 -91.59
C TYR A 268 70.31 16.84 -91.84
N SER A 269 70.00 17.67 -92.85
CA SER A 269 70.67 18.96 -93.07
C SER A 269 70.37 19.98 -91.95
N ALA A 270 69.15 19.98 -91.38
CA ALA A 270 68.81 20.81 -90.23
C ALA A 270 69.54 20.35 -88.95
N ALA A 271 69.68 19.03 -88.74
CA ALA A 271 70.48 18.48 -87.66
C ALA A 271 71.97 18.81 -87.82
N GLU A 272 72.50 18.84 -89.05
CA GLU A 272 73.89 19.22 -89.34
C GLU A 272 74.15 20.71 -89.06
N LEU A 273 73.20 21.60 -89.41
CA LEU A 273 73.22 23.03 -89.09
C LEU A 273 73.12 23.32 -87.58
N ILE A 274 72.30 22.56 -86.86
CA ILE A 274 72.17 22.67 -85.39
C ILE A 274 73.44 22.16 -84.71
N ASN A 275 74.04 21.07 -85.20
CA ASN A 275 75.27 20.54 -84.63
C ASN A 275 76.48 21.45 -84.91
N THR A 276 76.53 22.14 -86.07
CA THR A 276 77.53 23.20 -86.34
C THR A 276 77.30 24.44 -85.46
N ALA A 277 76.05 24.81 -85.16
CA ALA A 277 75.73 25.89 -84.23
C ALA A 277 76.09 25.54 -82.76
N ILE A 278 75.90 24.28 -82.35
CA ILE A 278 76.32 23.77 -81.03
C ILE A 278 77.86 23.73 -80.93
N THR A 279 78.56 23.29 -81.99
CA THR A 279 80.03 23.28 -82.04
C THR A 279 80.63 24.71 -82.02
N ALA A 280 79.90 25.70 -82.54
CA ALA A 280 80.27 27.12 -82.46
C ALA A 280 80.05 27.75 -81.07
N LEU A 281 79.19 27.15 -80.24
CA LEU A 281 78.93 27.59 -78.86
C LEU A 281 79.88 26.93 -77.82
N ASP A 282 80.58 25.86 -78.20
CA ASP A 282 81.48 25.06 -77.34
C ASP A 282 82.99 25.38 -77.51
N SER A 283 83.38 26.52 -78.11
CA SER A 283 84.78 26.98 -78.13
C SER A 283 85.00 28.32 -77.40
N PRO A 284 86.10 28.48 -76.63
CA PRO A 284 86.12 29.32 -75.44
C PRO A 284 86.78 30.68 -75.70
N ALA A 285 86.07 31.80 -75.49
CA ALA A 285 86.64 33.07 -75.00
C ALA A 285 85.62 34.22 -75.08
N ALA A 286 84.99 34.57 -73.96
CA ALA A 286 84.87 35.96 -73.46
C ALA A 286 84.05 35.95 -72.15
N ALA A 287 84.77 36.03 -71.04
CA ALA A 287 84.25 36.07 -69.68
C ALA A 287 83.81 37.49 -69.25
N GLY A 288 82.82 37.58 -68.35
CA GLY A 288 82.59 38.74 -67.49
C GLY A 288 81.37 38.58 -66.56
N PRO A 289 81.43 38.87 -65.25
CA PRO A 289 80.66 38.15 -64.23
C PRO A 289 79.60 38.97 -63.46
N LEU A 290 79.02 38.33 -62.42
CA LEU A 290 78.28 38.82 -61.21
C LEU A 290 76.82 38.33 -61.18
N ARG A 291 76.19 37.88 -60.08
CA ARG A 291 76.56 37.68 -58.67
C ARG A 291 75.48 36.79 -58.01
N ALA A 292 75.85 36.02 -56.99
CA ALA A 292 74.97 35.17 -56.18
C ALA A 292 74.48 35.86 -54.89
N HIS A 293 73.35 35.42 -54.33
CA HIS A 293 72.98 35.57 -52.92
C HIS A 293 71.99 34.45 -52.46
N PRO A 294 71.91 34.15 -51.15
CA PRO A 294 71.86 32.77 -50.60
C PRO A 294 70.57 32.45 -49.81
N PRO A 295 70.43 31.25 -49.20
CA PRO A 295 69.18 30.76 -48.59
C PRO A 295 69.10 30.97 -47.07
N LEU A 296 67.89 30.88 -46.50
CA LEU A 296 67.59 30.82 -45.06
C LEU A 296 66.60 29.65 -44.84
N ALA A 297 66.94 28.57 -44.13
CA ALA A 297 67.24 28.39 -42.70
C ALA A 297 65.99 27.96 -41.88
N THR A 298 66.23 27.00 -40.99
CA THR A 298 65.29 26.18 -40.21
C THR A 298 65.27 26.54 -38.71
N VAL A 299 64.38 25.86 -37.96
CA VAL A 299 64.36 25.55 -36.48
C VAL A 299 63.89 26.70 -35.52
N PRO A 300 63.55 26.51 -34.20
CA PRO A 300 63.09 25.37 -33.36
C PRO A 300 61.87 25.63 -32.40
N ALA A 301 61.63 24.64 -31.53
CA ALA A 301 60.57 24.39 -30.54
C ALA A 301 60.55 25.16 -29.18
N ARG A 302 59.39 25.03 -28.49
CA ARG A 302 58.96 25.17 -27.06
C ARG A 302 59.98 25.49 -25.93
N PRO A 303 59.49 26.11 -24.83
CA PRO A 303 59.37 25.34 -23.56
C PRO A 303 58.11 25.62 -22.70
N ARG A 304 57.86 24.72 -21.74
CA ARG A 304 56.87 24.73 -20.64
C ARG A 304 57.33 25.68 -19.51
N HIS A 305 56.41 26.13 -18.62
CA HIS A 305 56.51 25.97 -17.16
C HIS A 305 55.36 26.60 -16.32
N VAL A 306 54.84 25.78 -15.39
CA VAL A 306 54.45 25.98 -13.97
C VAL A 306 53.19 26.79 -13.55
N THR A 307 52.41 26.10 -12.71
CA THR A 307 51.30 26.49 -11.81
C THR A 307 51.67 27.52 -10.73
N PRO A 308 50.72 28.18 -10.07
CA PRO A 308 50.54 27.82 -8.65
C PRO A 308 49.08 27.82 -8.14
N SER A 309 48.97 27.25 -6.95
CA SER A 309 47.81 26.89 -6.14
C SER A 309 47.25 28.03 -5.26
N ARG A 310 46.11 27.73 -4.60
CA ARG A 310 45.38 28.39 -3.48
C ARG A 310 44.09 29.12 -3.93
N SER A 311 42.94 29.05 -3.25
CA SER A 311 42.58 28.58 -1.91
C SER A 311 41.06 28.31 -1.83
N SER A 312 40.69 27.54 -0.82
CA SER A 312 39.36 27.38 -0.20
C SER A 312 38.61 28.69 0.05
N ASP A 313 37.28 28.68 -0.08
CA ASP A 313 36.38 29.07 1.03
C ASP A 313 34.91 28.71 0.76
N VAL A 314 34.26 28.31 1.86
CA VAL A 314 32.85 27.94 2.05
C VAL A 314 32.03 29.21 2.34
N PRO A 315 30.74 29.25 1.99
CA PRO A 315 29.79 29.69 3.00
C PRO A 315 28.48 28.90 3.05
N THR A 316 28.14 28.45 4.26
CA THR A 316 26.80 28.10 4.74
C THR A 316 25.92 29.36 4.81
N PRO A 317 24.59 29.24 4.64
CA PRO A 317 23.73 29.88 5.63
C PRO A 317 22.57 29.00 6.12
N ALA A 318 22.53 28.89 7.45
CA ALA A 318 21.42 29.10 8.38
C ALA A 318 20.00 28.60 8.03
N ALA A 319 19.54 27.71 8.92
CA ALA A 319 18.14 27.41 9.19
C ALA A 319 17.38 28.59 9.81
N ALA A 320 16.10 28.72 9.46
CA ALA A 320 15.09 29.49 10.17
C ALA A 320 13.69 28.87 9.93
N PRO A 321 12.69 29.11 10.80
CA PRO A 321 11.78 28.08 11.30
C PRO A 321 10.39 28.02 10.65
N ALA A 322 9.64 27.00 11.08
CA ALA A 322 8.26 26.68 10.69
C ALA A 322 7.25 27.82 10.95
N PRO A 323 6.20 27.95 10.11
CA PRO A 323 5.05 28.78 10.45
C PRO A 323 4.00 27.95 11.20
N ALA A 324 3.60 28.49 12.35
CA ALA A 324 2.30 28.25 12.95
C ALA A 324 1.21 28.87 12.04
N VAL A 325 0.07 28.19 11.93
CA VAL A 325 -1.14 28.76 11.32
C VAL A 325 -2.27 28.63 12.34
N GLU A 326 -2.57 29.75 13.00
CA GLU A 326 -3.89 30.09 13.52
C GLU A 326 -4.76 30.58 12.35
N VAL A 327 -5.98 30.07 12.21
CA VAL A 327 -7.06 30.77 11.47
C VAL A 327 -8.40 30.55 12.19
N THR A 328 -8.77 31.60 12.93
CA THR A 328 -10.07 32.27 13.07
C THR A 328 -11.31 31.49 13.54
N ALA A 329 -11.76 31.89 14.73
CA ALA A 329 -13.15 31.92 15.13
C ALA A 329 -13.92 33.03 14.38
N THR A 330 -15.13 32.70 13.89
CA THR A 330 -16.23 33.66 13.69
C THR A 330 -17.56 32.94 13.99
N GLY A 331 -18.38 33.53 14.87
CA GLY A 331 -19.79 33.18 15.11
C GLY A 331 -20.12 32.55 16.48
N SER A 332 -20.79 33.32 17.36
CA SER A 332 -21.31 32.90 18.69
C SER A 332 -22.63 32.09 18.59
N PRO A 333 -23.18 31.55 19.70
CA PRO A 333 -23.15 30.13 20.05
C PRO A 333 -24.53 29.45 19.97
N PRO A 334 -24.61 28.12 20.08
CA PRO A 334 -25.69 27.50 20.83
C PRO A 334 -25.12 26.94 22.14
N GLU A 335 -25.90 26.99 23.22
CA GLU A 335 -25.59 26.36 24.51
C GLU A 335 -24.86 25.03 24.29
N ASP A 336 -23.63 24.91 24.81
CA ASP A 336 -22.82 23.71 24.74
C ASP A 336 -23.50 22.61 25.56
N VAL A 337 -24.51 21.97 24.97
CA VAL A 337 -25.03 20.70 25.46
C VAL A 337 -23.85 19.74 25.39
N LEU A 338 -23.24 19.43 26.53
CA LEU A 338 -22.12 18.52 26.68
C LEU A 338 -22.46 17.14 26.07
N ARG A 339 -22.22 16.94 24.78
CA ARG A 339 -22.63 15.69 24.11
C ARG A 339 -21.59 14.60 24.30
N PHE A 340 -21.90 13.62 25.14
CA PHE A 340 -21.07 12.42 25.29
C PHE A 340 -21.43 11.32 24.29
N ARG A 341 -20.45 10.44 24.02
CA ARG A 341 -20.68 9.21 23.25
C ARG A 341 -21.66 8.31 24.00
N ALA A 342 -22.48 7.53 23.27
CA ALA A 342 -23.49 6.64 23.86
C ALA A 342 -22.94 5.67 24.93
N GLY A 343 -21.67 5.29 24.87
CA GLY A 343 -21.04 4.49 25.92
C GLY A 343 -20.80 5.25 27.23
N ALA A 344 -20.36 6.51 27.15
CA ALA A 344 -20.20 7.40 28.30
C ALA A 344 -21.56 7.81 28.88
N VAL A 345 -22.57 8.02 28.04
CA VAL A 345 -23.96 8.24 28.50
C VAL A 345 -24.48 7.04 29.29
N ARG A 346 -24.26 5.80 28.80
CA ARG A 346 -24.62 4.58 29.56
C ARG A 346 -23.87 4.44 30.88
N MET A 347 -22.63 4.93 30.97
CA MET A 347 -21.88 4.98 32.22
C MET A 347 -22.52 5.97 33.21
N LEU A 348 -22.99 7.13 32.74
CA LEU A 348 -23.71 8.08 33.58
C LEU A 348 -25.09 7.53 34.01
N GLU A 349 -25.88 7.01 33.07
CA GLU A 349 -27.20 6.42 33.35
C GLU A 349 -27.11 5.30 34.39
N SER A 350 -26.07 4.45 34.32
CA SER A 350 -25.90 3.36 35.27
C SER A 350 -25.50 3.83 36.67
N LEU A 351 -24.68 4.89 36.80
CA LEU A 351 -24.44 5.51 38.11
C LEU A 351 -25.69 6.21 38.63
N GLY A 352 -26.40 6.93 37.77
CA GLY A 352 -27.61 7.65 38.15
C GLY A 352 -28.67 6.72 38.70
N ARG A 353 -28.85 5.54 38.09
CA ARG A 353 -29.79 4.51 38.55
C ARG A 353 -29.30 3.72 39.77
N MET A 354 -28.03 3.85 40.15
CA MET A 354 -27.45 3.17 41.33
C MET A 354 -27.27 4.13 42.51
N ALA A 355 -27.42 5.43 42.30
CA ALA A 355 -27.37 6.43 43.35
C ALA A 355 -28.47 6.17 44.42
N PRO A 356 -28.16 6.34 45.72
CA PRO A 356 -26.96 6.99 46.27
C PRO A 356 -25.74 6.07 46.46
N LEU A 357 -25.78 4.81 46.01
CA LEU A 357 -24.63 3.91 46.15
C LEU A 357 -23.44 4.42 45.35
N ARG A 358 -22.26 4.30 45.96
CA ARG A 358 -20.97 4.50 45.31
C ARG A 358 -20.47 3.17 44.80
N LEU A 359 -20.16 3.11 43.51
CA LEU A 359 -19.72 1.88 42.86
C LEU A 359 -18.21 1.89 42.69
N THR A 360 -17.57 0.76 42.96
CA THR A 360 -16.19 0.52 42.49
C THR A 360 -16.17 0.50 40.96
N ASN A 361 -15.00 0.74 40.35
CA ASN A 361 -14.84 0.65 38.90
C ASN A 361 -15.29 -0.72 38.34
N ALA A 362 -15.09 -1.80 39.10
CA ALA A 362 -15.52 -3.14 38.70
C ALA A 362 -17.06 -3.28 38.71
N GLN A 363 -17.72 -2.79 39.75
CA GLN A 363 -19.19 -2.80 39.84
C GLN A 363 -19.80 -1.88 38.77
N TRP A 364 -19.27 -0.66 38.64
CA TRP A 364 -19.74 0.32 37.66
C TRP A 364 -19.58 -0.17 36.22
N GLY A 365 -18.41 -0.74 35.89
CA GLY A 365 -18.19 -1.38 34.60
C GLY A 365 -19.24 -2.44 34.32
N THR A 366 -19.60 -3.23 35.33
CA THR A 366 -20.58 -4.27 35.13
C THR A 366 -21.98 -3.74 34.84
N VAL A 367 -22.50 -2.80 35.65
CA VAL A 367 -23.82 -2.20 35.41
C VAL A 367 -23.88 -1.38 34.11
N ALA A 368 -22.76 -0.78 33.70
CA ALA A 368 -22.62 -0.05 32.44
C ALA A 368 -22.46 -0.97 31.21
N LYS A 369 -22.37 -2.30 31.39
CA LYS A 369 -22.04 -3.29 30.34
C LYS A 369 -20.71 -2.99 29.63
N MET A 370 -19.70 -2.60 30.39
CA MET A 370 -18.38 -2.22 29.90
C MET A 370 -17.25 -2.82 30.75
N LYS A 371 -16.16 -3.28 30.11
CA LYS A 371 -14.98 -3.73 30.84
C LYS A 371 -14.25 -2.52 31.44
N HIS A 372 -14.19 -2.43 32.76
CA HIS A 372 -13.54 -1.31 33.46
C HIS A 372 -12.02 -1.22 33.20
N THR A 373 -11.38 -2.30 32.73
CA THR A 373 -9.97 -2.30 32.35
C THR A 373 -9.75 -2.01 30.85
N SER A 374 -10.75 -1.56 30.10
CA SER A 374 -10.63 -1.30 28.65
C SER A 374 -10.17 0.14 28.37
N GLY A 375 -9.45 0.35 27.26
CA GLY A 375 -9.06 1.71 26.83
C GLY A 375 -10.26 2.63 26.57
N THR A 376 -11.38 2.07 26.10
CA THR A 376 -12.65 2.80 25.92
C THR A 376 -13.22 3.29 27.25
N TRP A 377 -13.18 2.45 28.30
CA TRP A 377 -13.58 2.84 29.65
C TRP A 377 -12.72 3.99 30.16
N SER A 378 -11.39 3.87 30.08
CA SER A 378 -10.47 4.92 30.51
C SER A 378 -10.66 6.23 29.75
N THR A 379 -11.04 6.15 28.46
CA THR A 379 -11.34 7.32 27.63
C THR A 379 -12.62 8.02 28.12
N TYR A 380 -13.72 7.27 28.28
CA TYR A 380 -14.98 7.84 28.76
C TYR A 380 -14.88 8.36 30.18
N LEU A 381 -14.22 7.62 31.08
CA LEU A 381 -13.99 8.04 32.45
C LEU A 381 -13.24 9.38 32.51
N ARG A 382 -12.23 9.58 31.64
CA ARG A 382 -11.50 10.84 31.53
C ARG A 382 -12.38 11.98 31.01
N GLU A 383 -13.21 11.71 30.00
CA GLU A 383 -14.16 12.69 29.44
C GLU A 383 -15.18 13.12 30.51
N LEU A 384 -15.75 12.17 31.26
CA LEU A 384 -16.74 12.41 32.31
C LEU A 384 -16.14 13.15 33.52
N ARG A 385 -14.92 12.81 33.92
CA ARG A 385 -14.16 13.55 34.96
C ARG A 385 -13.89 14.99 34.55
N ARG A 386 -13.43 15.20 33.31
CA ARG A 386 -13.12 16.54 32.78
C ARG A 386 -14.37 17.42 32.76
N ALA A 387 -15.53 16.83 32.55
CA ALA A 387 -16.81 17.53 32.55
C ALA A 387 -17.42 17.70 33.96
N GLY A 388 -16.76 17.24 35.02
CA GLY A 388 -17.24 17.42 36.40
C GLY A 388 -18.52 16.64 36.74
N LEU A 389 -18.85 15.59 35.98
CA LEU A 389 -20.12 14.85 36.12
C LEU A 389 -20.06 13.72 37.16
N LEU A 390 -18.89 13.47 37.73
CA LEU A 390 -18.63 12.37 38.66
C LEU A 390 -18.25 12.92 40.03
N ASP A 391 -18.73 12.23 41.05
CA ASP A 391 -18.29 12.38 42.44
C ASP A 391 -17.54 11.09 42.82
N GLU A 392 -16.24 11.23 43.05
CA GLU A 392 -15.32 10.12 43.33
C GLU A 392 -14.77 10.25 44.75
N THR A 393 -14.99 9.23 45.58
CA THR A 393 -14.41 9.11 46.93
C THR A 393 -13.71 7.74 47.09
N PRO A 394 -12.95 7.49 48.16
CA PRO A 394 -12.34 6.18 48.41
C PRO A 394 -13.35 5.02 48.47
N GLU A 395 -14.60 5.30 48.83
CA GLU A 395 -15.70 4.34 48.91
C GLU A 395 -16.29 4.00 47.52
N GLY A 396 -15.96 4.78 46.48
CA GLY A 396 -16.36 4.53 45.09
C GLY A 396 -16.83 5.78 44.35
N THR A 397 -17.42 5.56 43.17
CA THR A 397 -17.88 6.61 42.27
C THR A 397 -19.40 6.68 42.20
N THR A 398 -19.95 7.90 42.21
CA THR A 398 -21.36 8.21 41.92
C THR A 398 -21.47 9.46 41.03
N LEU A 399 -22.67 9.93 40.71
CA LEU A 399 -22.87 11.17 39.96
C LEU A 399 -22.78 12.40 40.86
N SER A 400 -22.14 13.46 40.36
CA SER A 400 -22.26 14.79 40.96
C SER A 400 -23.63 15.41 40.66
N ASP A 401 -23.95 16.54 41.30
CA ASP A 401 -25.17 17.29 40.97
C ASP A 401 -25.22 17.72 39.50
N ALA A 402 -24.07 18.09 38.92
CA ALA A 402 -23.94 18.35 37.48
C ALA A 402 -24.18 17.08 36.64
N GLY A 403 -23.76 15.92 37.13
CA GLY A 403 -24.05 14.61 36.51
C GLY A 403 -25.55 14.29 36.47
N PHE A 404 -26.28 14.55 37.55
CA PHE A 404 -27.74 14.38 37.58
C PHE A 404 -28.46 15.40 36.71
N ALA A 405 -28.02 16.66 36.71
CA ALA A 405 -28.55 17.69 35.84
C ALA A 405 -28.37 17.31 34.35
N TYR A 406 -27.22 16.72 34.00
CA TYR A 406 -26.96 16.23 32.65
C TYR A 406 -27.93 15.11 32.22
N LEU A 407 -28.35 14.23 33.13
CA LEU A 407 -29.35 13.19 32.85
C LEU A 407 -30.79 13.70 32.82
N GLY A 408 -31.02 15.01 33.02
CA GLY A 408 -32.36 15.58 33.12
C GLY A 408 -33.06 15.27 34.45
N GLY A 409 -32.30 14.90 35.49
CA GLY A 409 -32.82 14.59 36.82
C GLY A 409 -32.29 13.28 37.39
N ARG A 410 -32.82 12.88 38.56
CA ARG A 410 -32.48 11.59 39.20
C ARG A 410 -33.31 10.47 38.58
N PRO A 411 -32.69 9.52 37.84
CA PRO A 411 -33.43 8.42 37.24
C PRO A 411 -33.91 7.44 38.32
N ALA A 412 -34.97 6.68 38.03
CA ALA A 412 -35.50 5.67 38.94
C ALA A 412 -34.42 4.61 39.29
N PRO A 413 -34.19 4.32 40.58
CA PRO A 413 -33.14 3.40 40.97
C PRO A 413 -33.40 1.97 40.47
N MET A 414 -32.33 1.23 40.16
CA MET A 414 -32.46 -0.18 39.79
C MET A 414 -32.84 -1.03 41.00
N THR A 415 -33.88 -1.85 40.84
CA THR A 415 -34.28 -2.80 41.88
C THR A 415 -33.31 -3.98 41.96
N GLY A 416 -33.24 -4.67 43.11
CA GLY A 416 -32.44 -5.89 43.26
C GLY A 416 -32.80 -6.95 42.19
N ARG A 417 -34.09 -7.13 41.89
CA ARG A 417 -34.56 -8.06 40.84
C ARG A 417 -34.06 -7.68 39.44
N GLU A 418 -34.09 -6.40 39.08
CA GLU A 418 -33.56 -5.93 37.79
C GLU A 418 -32.06 -6.21 37.69
N LEU A 419 -31.32 -6.03 38.80
CA LEU A 419 -29.90 -6.29 38.86
C LEU A 419 -29.59 -7.79 38.74
N GLN A 420 -30.31 -8.64 39.47
CA GLN A 420 -30.18 -10.10 39.37
C GLN A 420 -30.41 -10.59 37.93
N GLN A 421 -31.53 -10.20 37.31
CA GLN A 421 -31.84 -10.58 35.93
C GLN A 421 -30.78 -10.09 34.94
N HIS A 422 -30.24 -8.89 35.17
CA HIS A 422 -29.17 -8.33 34.37
C HIS A 422 -27.90 -9.19 34.44
N TYR A 423 -27.47 -9.57 35.64
CA TYR A 423 -26.28 -10.42 35.83
C TYR A 423 -26.47 -11.82 35.26
N LEU A 424 -27.63 -12.44 35.48
CA LEU A 424 -27.94 -13.76 34.95
C LEU A 424 -27.95 -13.79 33.41
N LYS A 425 -28.28 -12.66 32.75
CA LYS A 425 -28.23 -12.54 31.29
C LYS A 425 -26.81 -12.39 30.73
N ILE A 426 -25.88 -11.80 31.49
CA ILE A 426 -24.52 -11.48 31.02
C ILE A 426 -23.52 -12.58 31.39
N LEU A 427 -23.72 -13.24 32.53
CA LEU A 427 -22.85 -14.31 33.00
C LEU A 427 -22.93 -15.54 32.09
N ARG A 428 -21.81 -16.26 32.02
CA ARG A 428 -21.78 -17.59 31.39
C ARG A 428 -22.78 -18.51 32.08
N ALA A 429 -23.42 -19.41 31.35
CA ALA A 429 -24.47 -20.28 31.88
C ALA A 429 -24.09 -20.97 33.20
N GLY A 430 -22.85 -21.46 33.33
CA GLY A 430 -22.37 -22.07 34.57
C GLY A 430 -22.19 -21.08 35.73
N ALA A 431 -21.60 -19.90 35.48
CA ALA A 431 -21.47 -18.84 36.48
C ALA A 431 -22.83 -18.27 36.91
N GLY A 432 -23.79 -18.18 35.97
CA GLY A 432 -25.17 -17.78 36.25
C GLY A 432 -25.88 -18.78 37.17
N ARG A 433 -25.70 -20.09 36.96
CA ARG A 433 -26.24 -21.11 37.88
C ARG A 433 -25.62 -21.02 39.28
N MET A 434 -24.32 -20.80 39.39
CA MET A 434 -23.65 -20.57 40.68
C MET A 434 -24.19 -19.33 41.39
N LEU A 435 -24.38 -18.23 40.66
CA LEU A 435 -24.94 -17.01 41.22
C LEU A 435 -26.40 -17.19 41.64
N GLN A 436 -27.21 -17.93 40.86
CA GLN A 436 -28.61 -18.21 41.19
C GLN A 436 -28.74 -19.04 42.48
N ALA A 437 -27.87 -20.04 42.68
CA ALA A 437 -27.79 -20.81 43.91
C ALA A 437 -27.52 -19.89 45.11
N LEU A 438 -26.51 -19.01 44.99
CA LEU A 438 -26.13 -18.06 46.02
C LEU A 438 -27.20 -17.00 46.33
N ILE A 439 -27.92 -16.51 45.31
CA ILE A 439 -29.07 -15.60 45.49
C ILE A 439 -30.19 -16.31 46.26
N SER A 440 -30.44 -17.59 45.97
CA SER A 440 -31.52 -18.37 46.60
C SER A 440 -31.22 -18.71 48.06
N ALA A 441 -29.93 -18.79 48.42
CA ALA A 441 -29.45 -19.08 49.78
C ALA A 441 -29.14 -17.83 50.61
N TYR A 442 -29.36 -16.63 50.07
CA TYR A 442 -29.16 -15.38 50.81
C TYR A 442 -30.17 -15.26 51.97
N PRO A 443 -29.77 -14.82 53.18
CA PRO A 443 -28.46 -14.24 53.55
C PRO A 443 -27.42 -15.24 54.09
N HIS A 444 -27.74 -16.53 54.17
CA HIS A 444 -26.92 -17.54 54.86
C HIS A 444 -25.68 -17.96 54.06
N GLY A 445 -25.75 -17.92 52.73
CA GLY A 445 -24.65 -18.33 51.84
C GLY A 445 -24.52 -19.84 51.67
N LEU A 446 -23.54 -20.27 50.89
CA LEU A 446 -23.26 -21.68 50.57
C LEU A 446 -21.76 -21.96 50.57
N THR A 447 -21.38 -23.17 50.95
CA THR A 447 -20.03 -23.72 50.78
C THR A 447 -19.74 -24.05 49.31
N ARG A 448 -18.47 -24.31 48.99
CA ARG A 448 -18.07 -24.66 47.62
C ARG A 448 -18.73 -25.95 47.14
N GLU A 449 -18.88 -26.91 48.05
CA GLU A 449 -19.48 -28.22 47.83
C GLU A 449 -20.99 -28.08 47.53
N GLU A 450 -21.71 -27.26 48.31
CA GLU A 450 -23.13 -27.00 48.11
C GLU A 450 -23.40 -26.23 46.80
N ILE A 451 -22.56 -25.26 46.45
CA ILE A 451 -22.67 -24.55 45.17
C ILE A 451 -22.41 -25.51 44.00
N SER A 452 -21.45 -26.43 44.15
CA SER A 452 -21.14 -27.44 43.13
C SER A 452 -22.33 -28.33 42.85
N GLU A 453 -23.01 -28.80 43.90
CA GLU A 453 -24.22 -29.61 43.80
C GLU A 453 -25.36 -28.83 43.13
N GLN A 454 -25.69 -27.64 43.63
CA GLN A 454 -26.80 -26.84 43.11
C GLN A 454 -26.57 -26.30 41.70
N ALA A 455 -25.33 -25.91 41.36
CA ALA A 455 -24.98 -25.40 40.04
C ALA A 455 -24.70 -26.52 39.01
N GLN A 456 -24.61 -27.78 39.46
CA GLN A 456 -24.22 -28.95 38.67
C GLN A 456 -22.85 -28.77 38.00
N ILE A 457 -21.86 -28.33 38.77
CA ILE A 457 -20.48 -28.10 38.30
C ILE A 457 -19.53 -28.61 39.38
N ALA A 458 -18.71 -29.61 39.06
CA ALA A 458 -17.77 -30.19 40.03
C ALA A 458 -16.87 -29.15 40.70
N ALA A 459 -16.87 -29.11 42.04
CA ALA A 459 -16.09 -28.19 42.87
C ALA A 459 -14.58 -28.21 42.61
N THR A 460 -14.05 -29.36 42.19
CA THR A 460 -12.62 -29.59 41.87
C THR A 460 -12.25 -29.16 40.45
N SER A 461 -13.22 -28.80 39.61
CA SER A 461 -12.95 -28.43 38.23
C SER A 461 -12.31 -27.04 38.11
N GLY A 462 -11.39 -26.88 37.15
CA GLY A 462 -10.84 -25.57 36.79
C GLY A 462 -11.94 -24.57 36.38
N THR A 463 -13.00 -25.07 35.75
CA THR A 463 -14.19 -24.31 35.34
C THR A 463 -14.92 -23.69 36.53
N PHE A 464 -15.16 -24.44 37.60
CA PHE A 464 -15.76 -23.93 38.84
C PHE A 464 -14.94 -22.78 39.42
N SER A 465 -13.63 -22.99 39.54
CA SER A 465 -12.70 -21.99 40.09
C SER A 465 -12.57 -20.74 39.21
N THR A 466 -12.78 -20.86 37.90
CA THR A 466 -12.84 -19.73 36.97
C THR A 466 -14.12 -18.92 37.16
N TYR A 467 -15.28 -19.58 37.27
CA TYR A 467 -16.55 -18.90 37.49
C TYR A 467 -16.63 -18.24 38.86
N LEU A 468 -16.15 -18.91 39.92
CA LEU A 468 -16.12 -18.32 41.25
C LEU A 468 -15.25 -17.05 41.28
N ARG A 469 -14.06 -17.08 40.66
CA ARG A 469 -13.21 -15.89 40.53
C ARG A 469 -13.89 -14.77 39.75
N GLU A 470 -14.67 -15.10 38.73
CA GLU A 470 -15.45 -14.12 37.97
C GLU A 470 -16.51 -13.44 38.84
N LEU A 471 -17.22 -14.20 39.68
CA LEU A 471 -18.23 -13.67 40.60
C LEU A 471 -17.62 -12.80 41.72
N LEU A 472 -16.52 -13.26 42.34
CA LEU A 472 -15.78 -12.52 43.37
C LEU A 472 -15.19 -11.22 42.82
N ARG A 473 -14.52 -11.27 41.66
CA ARG A 473 -13.90 -10.09 41.02
C ARG A 473 -14.93 -9.02 40.68
N ASN A 474 -16.15 -9.43 40.31
CA ASN A 474 -17.21 -8.51 39.96
C ASN A 474 -18.00 -8.03 41.19
N GLY A 475 -17.63 -8.44 42.41
CA GLY A 475 -18.26 -8.03 43.66
C GLY A 475 -19.68 -8.59 43.84
N LEU A 476 -20.02 -9.68 43.14
CA LEU A 476 -21.35 -10.30 43.19
C LEU A 476 -21.50 -11.29 44.32
N VAL A 477 -20.37 -11.80 44.79
CA VAL A 477 -20.27 -12.78 45.85
C VAL A 477 -19.15 -12.31 46.77
N THR A 478 -19.35 -12.48 48.07
CA THR A 478 -18.33 -12.27 49.09
C THR A 478 -18.02 -13.58 49.79
N ASP A 479 -16.75 -13.78 50.12
CA ASP A 479 -16.29 -14.93 50.90
C ASP A 479 -16.21 -14.54 52.37
N ARG A 480 -17.00 -15.21 53.21
CA ARG A 480 -17.02 -15.04 54.66
C ARG A 480 -16.45 -16.29 55.34
N GLY A 481 -15.16 -16.53 55.14
CA GLY A 481 -14.44 -17.62 55.80
C GLY A 481 -14.78 -19.01 55.28
N GLY A 482 -14.96 -19.16 53.96
CA GLY A 482 -15.29 -20.42 53.30
C GLY A 482 -16.78 -20.59 52.95
N VAL A 483 -17.63 -19.70 53.47
CA VAL A 483 -19.04 -19.58 53.08
C VAL A 483 -19.18 -18.40 52.11
N LEU A 484 -19.65 -18.68 50.91
CA LEU A 484 -19.85 -17.70 49.86
C LEU A 484 -21.28 -17.15 49.95
N VAL A 485 -21.43 -15.83 49.98
CA VAL A 485 -22.73 -15.15 50.11
C VAL A 485 -22.93 -14.22 48.92
N ALA A 486 -24.15 -14.16 48.37
CA ALA A 486 -24.49 -13.17 47.35
C ALA A 486 -24.35 -11.74 47.94
N GLY A 487 -23.83 -10.80 47.16
CA GLY A 487 -23.64 -9.42 47.63
C GLY A 487 -24.97 -8.69 47.86
N ASP A 488 -25.05 -7.89 48.92
CA ASP A 488 -26.27 -7.17 49.34
C ASP A 488 -26.85 -6.27 48.22
N ILE A 489 -25.99 -5.75 47.35
CA ILE A 489 -26.38 -4.98 46.16
C ILE A 489 -27.31 -5.76 45.22
N LEU A 490 -27.15 -7.08 45.11
CA LEU A 490 -28.01 -7.95 44.30
C LEU A 490 -29.39 -8.13 44.91
N MET A 491 -29.51 -8.00 46.23
CA MET A 491 -30.76 -8.26 46.94
C MET A 491 -31.57 -6.97 47.10
N HIS A 492 -30.89 -5.87 47.45
CA HIS A 492 -31.52 -4.60 47.82
C HIS A 492 -31.40 -3.50 46.75
N GLY A 493 -30.67 -3.73 45.65
CA GLY A 493 -30.49 -2.73 44.59
C GLY A 493 -29.86 -1.44 45.13
N ALA A 494 -30.31 -0.27 44.66
CA ALA A 494 -29.83 1.04 45.12
C ALA A 494 -30.08 1.35 46.61
N ASP A 495 -30.92 0.57 47.30
CA ASP A 495 -31.20 0.74 48.74
C ASP A 495 -30.22 -0.03 49.65
N ALA A 496 -29.28 -0.82 49.09
CA ALA A 496 -28.32 -1.63 49.86
C ALA A 496 -27.45 -0.84 50.86
N GLY A 497 -27.35 0.49 50.71
CA GLY A 497 -26.56 1.36 51.59
C GLY A 497 -27.31 1.85 52.84
N LYS A 498 -28.63 1.59 52.95
CA LYS A 498 -29.44 2.04 54.09
C LYS A 498 -29.49 1.03 55.24
N GLU A 499 -29.31 -0.27 54.97
CA GLU A 499 -29.45 -1.31 56.00
C GLU A 499 -28.18 -1.58 56.80
N GLY A 500 -26.99 -1.16 56.32
CA GLY A 500 -25.72 -1.33 57.02
C GLY A 500 -25.42 -0.32 58.15
N ALA A 501 -26.31 0.63 58.42
CA ALA A 501 -26.15 1.65 59.47
C ALA A 501 -26.99 1.38 60.73
N SER A 502 -27.66 0.23 60.80
CA SER A 502 -28.44 -0.19 61.98
C SER A 502 -28.20 -1.67 62.28
N ALA A 503 -26.95 -2.05 62.53
CA ALA A 503 -26.57 -3.29 63.19
C ALA A 503 -25.29 -3.06 64.01
#